data_AF-A0A5K8AJC5-F1
#
_entry.id   AF-A0A5K8AJC5-F1
#
_cell.length_a   1.000
_cell.length_b   1.000
_cell.length_c   1.000
_cell.angle_alpha   90.00
_cell.angle_beta   90.00
_cell.angle_gamma   90.00
#
_symmetry.space_group_name_H-M   'P 1'
#
loop_
_entity.id
_entity.type
_entity.pdbx_description
1 polymer ?
#
loop_
_entity_poly.entity_id
_entity_poly.type
_entity_poly.pdbx_seq_one_letter_code
_entity_poly.pdbx_strand_id
1 'polypeptide(L)'
;MNGNVTIRILSVIVIPVIGLIIGMQPVFHVDQQARRDVLPVNEMSRTVLYRFHIHNSTNQPVHRACFHLYAPVKQTSTQRCTKIQSSHPYEMKAEAGGNQMMIFPLATVPPYASKIVSIRASLIMRTTPWETGPFGSYLIATIENKNIRNLAQKLRSDTPRETADNIYRWIIDHIQFTGYTREEKGASCALARREGDCTEFADLFVAISRAAGLPARRVSGYLIPEGEVLKPGAYHDWAEFYERGAWRIADAQQRNFDMRYPDYVATRIAPPVLSAESAGGFHQFYIEGDGLTVKMD
;
A
#
# COMPACT_ATOMS: atom_id res chain seq x y z
N MET A 1 -91.56 37.92 14.67
CA MET A 1 -91.31 39.14 13.87
C MET A 1 -90.47 40.08 14.72
N ASN A 2 -89.23 40.37 14.30
CA ASN A 2 -88.21 41.30 14.86
C ASN A 2 -87.85 41.11 16.35
N GLY A 3 -86.62 41.05 16.85
CA GLY A 3 -85.26 41.17 16.35
C GLY A 3 -84.33 41.33 17.57
N ASN A 4 -83.09 40.86 17.45
CA ASN A 4 -81.91 41.07 18.30
C ASN A 4 -81.77 40.36 19.68
N VAL A 5 -80.56 39.80 19.80
CA VAL A 5 -79.90 39.08 20.89
C VAL A 5 -79.47 40.05 22.00
N THR A 6 -79.47 39.61 23.26
CA THR A 6 -78.81 40.33 24.35
C THR A 6 -78.06 39.37 25.27
N ILE A 7 -76.76 39.62 25.41
CA ILE A 7 -75.79 38.92 26.25
C ILE A 7 -75.91 39.44 27.68
N ARG A 8 -75.81 38.56 28.68
CA ARG A 8 -75.53 38.94 30.08
C ARG A 8 -74.33 38.17 30.62
N ILE A 9 -73.40 38.96 31.14
CA ILE A 9 -72.13 38.64 31.79
C ILE A 9 -72.43 38.22 33.24
N LEU A 10 -71.65 37.29 33.81
CA LEU A 10 -71.37 37.34 35.25
C LEU A 10 -69.91 36.99 35.53
N SER A 11 -69.29 37.81 36.37
CA SER A 11 -67.86 37.98 36.56
C SER A 11 -67.26 37.07 37.62
N VAL A 12 -65.98 36.80 37.41
CA VAL A 12 -65.02 35.98 38.18
C VAL A 12 -64.56 36.68 39.47
N ILE A 13 -64.29 35.92 40.54
CA ILE A 13 -63.19 36.19 41.50
C ILE A 13 -62.51 34.86 41.91
N VAL A 14 -61.19 34.90 42.01
CA VAL A 14 -60.17 33.83 42.01
C VAL A 14 -59.71 33.44 43.43
N ILE A 15 -59.35 32.18 43.67
CA ILE A 15 -58.50 31.74 44.80
C ILE A 15 -57.25 31.03 44.23
N PRO A 16 -56.02 31.41 44.63
CA PRO A 16 -54.79 30.86 44.07
C PRO A 16 -54.36 29.56 44.78
N VAL A 17 -53.88 28.58 44.02
CA VAL A 17 -53.18 27.39 44.54
C VAL A 17 -51.70 27.50 44.17
N ILE A 18 -50.85 27.44 45.19
CA ILE A 18 -49.39 27.60 45.13
C ILE A 18 -48.74 26.42 44.39
N GLY A 19 -47.97 26.72 43.34
CA GLY A 19 -47.18 25.74 42.59
C GLY A 19 -45.81 25.49 43.22
N LEU A 20 -45.43 24.22 43.32
CA LEU A 20 -44.09 23.77 43.71
C LEU A 20 -43.27 23.52 42.43
N ILE A 21 -42.20 24.31 42.24
CA ILE A 21 -41.25 24.13 41.13
C ILE A 21 -40.23 23.07 41.56
N ILE A 22 -40.19 21.92 40.86
CA ILE A 22 -39.09 20.97 40.91
C ILE A 22 -38.38 21.04 39.56
N GLY A 23 -37.14 21.53 39.56
CA GLY A 23 -36.34 21.73 38.35
C GLY A 23 -35.97 20.40 37.69
N MET A 24 -36.26 20.27 36.40
CA MET A 24 -35.67 19.25 35.53
C MET A 24 -34.24 19.67 35.19
N GLN A 25 -33.26 18.95 35.71
CA GLN A 25 -31.91 18.96 35.15
C GLN A 25 -31.89 18.02 33.93
N PRO A 26 -31.36 18.42 32.77
CA PRO A 26 -31.18 17.50 31.65
C PRO A 26 -30.12 16.47 32.04
N VAL A 27 -30.52 15.20 32.07
CA VAL A 27 -29.60 14.07 32.19
C VAL A 27 -28.79 14.02 30.89
N PHE A 28 -27.55 14.50 30.95
CA PHE A 28 -26.56 14.20 29.94
C PHE A 28 -26.31 12.70 29.99
N HIS A 29 -26.91 11.95 29.06
CA HIS A 29 -26.50 10.60 28.76
C HIS A 29 -25.12 10.69 28.10
N VAL A 30 -24.07 10.56 28.91
CA VAL A 30 -22.73 10.31 28.41
C VAL A 30 -22.78 8.90 27.82
N ASP A 31 -22.82 8.82 26.50
CA ASP A 31 -22.69 7.57 25.76
C ASP A 31 -21.27 7.02 25.98
N GLN A 32 -21.10 6.25 27.06
CA GLN A 32 -19.92 5.45 27.31
C GLN A 32 -19.98 4.20 26.43
N GLN A 33 -19.63 4.33 25.14
CA GLN A 33 -19.00 3.24 24.39
C GLN A 33 -18.38 3.75 23.07
N ALA A 34 -17.35 4.57 23.20
CA ALA A 34 -16.25 4.48 22.26
C ALA A 34 -15.63 3.08 22.41
N ARG A 35 -16.16 2.09 21.67
CA ARG A 35 -15.47 0.81 21.46
C ARG A 35 -14.09 1.18 20.91
N ARG A 36 -13.04 1.07 21.73
CA ARG A 36 -11.70 0.90 21.21
C ARG A 36 -11.78 -0.43 20.46
N ASP A 37 -11.80 -0.37 19.13
CA ASP A 37 -11.72 -1.56 18.30
C ASP A 37 -10.43 -2.30 18.68
N VAL A 38 -10.55 -3.28 19.57
CA VAL A 38 -9.43 -4.16 19.91
C VAL A 38 -9.21 -4.99 18.66
N LEU A 39 -8.09 -4.75 17.98
CA LEU A 39 -7.71 -5.52 16.81
C LEU A 39 -7.61 -7.01 17.20
N PRO A 40 -7.99 -7.93 16.30
CA PRO A 40 -7.72 -9.35 16.47
C PRO A 40 -6.24 -9.62 16.80
N VAL A 41 -5.94 -10.72 17.50
CA VAL A 41 -4.57 -11.10 17.93
C VAL A 41 -3.55 -11.18 16.77
N ASN A 42 -4.04 -11.37 15.54
CA ASN A 42 -3.22 -11.44 14.34
C ASN A 42 -3.16 -10.13 13.54
N GLU A 43 -3.75 -9.04 14.04
CA GLU A 43 -3.78 -7.71 13.43
C GLU A 43 -2.99 -6.71 14.28
N MET A 44 -2.24 -5.84 13.60
CA MET A 44 -1.45 -4.78 14.24
C MET A 44 -1.62 -3.48 13.49
N SER A 45 -1.91 -2.41 14.22
CA SER A 45 -1.89 -1.05 13.65
C SER A 45 -0.45 -0.64 13.37
N ARG A 46 -0.21 -0.09 12.18
CA ARG A 46 1.07 0.51 11.81
C ARG A 46 0.82 1.86 11.17
N THR A 47 1.55 2.87 11.63
CA THR A 47 1.60 4.18 10.95
C THR A 47 2.94 4.28 10.25
N VAL A 48 2.92 4.72 8.99
CA VAL A 48 4.12 5.01 8.23
C VAL A 48 4.17 6.47 7.79
N LEU A 49 5.36 7.05 7.84
CA LEU A 49 5.65 8.45 7.59
C LEU A 49 6.77 8.54 6.57
N TYR A 50 6.61 9.38 5.56
CA TYR A 50 7.63 9.56 4.53
C TYR A 50 7.49 10.93 3.87
N ARG A 51 8.62 11.50 3.44
CA ARG A 51 8.69 12.85 2.92
C ARG A 51 9.51 12.93 1.64
N PHE A 52 9.15 13.87 0.78
CA PHE A 52 9.84 14.16 -0.46
C PHE A 52 10.17 15.64 -0.57
N HIS A 53 11.43 15.92 -0.89
CA HIS A 53 11.94 17.24 -1.24
C HIS A 53 11.90 17.40 -2.75
N ILE A 54 11.07 18.32 -3.20
CA ILE A 54 10.97 18.72 -4.59
C ILE A 54 11.72 20.03 -4.73
N HIS A 55 12.85 20.01 -5.42
CA HIS A 55 13.72 21.17 -5.57
C HIS A 55 13.79 21.61 -7.03
N ASN A 56 13.54 22.90 -7.28
CA ASN A 56 13.80 23.51 -8.58
C ASN A 56 15.26 23.91 -8.67
N SER A 57 16.03 23.23 -9.51
CA SER A 57 17.46 23.48 -9.67
C SER A 57 17.78 24.62 -10.65
N THR A 58 16.76 25.29 -11.19
CA THR A 58 16.90 26.29 -12.26
C THR A 58 16.66 27.71 -11.75
N ASN A 59 17.10 28.70 -12.53
CA ASN A 59 16.80 30.11 -12.28
C ASN A 59 15.43 30.56 -12.81
N GLN A 60 14.62 29.64 -13.36
CA GLN A 60 13.28 29.93 -13.89
C GLN A 60 12.20 29.26 -13.04
N PRO A 61 11.01 29.87 -12.92
CA PRO A 61 9.87 29.18 -12.32
C PRO A 61 9.45 27.99 -13.19
N VAL A 62 9.16 26.86 -12.55
CA VAL A 62 8.53 25.71 -13.22
C VAL A 62 7.04 25.76 -12.98
N HIS A 63 6.26 25.82 -14.05
CA HIS A 63 4.80 25.90 -14.00
C HIS A 63 4.17 24.55 -14.35
N ARG A 64 3.00 24.27 -13.75
CA ARG A 64 2.18 23.08 -14.06
C ARG A 64 2.94 21.77 -13.94
N ALA A 65 3.86 21.68 -12.99
CA ALA A 65 4.55 20.45 -12.67
C ALA A 65 3.60 19.48 -11.94
N CYS A 66 3.92 18.20 -11.98
CA CYS A 66 3.14 17.17 -11.31
C CYS A 66 4.05 16.15 -10.65
N PHE A 67 3.88 15.94 -9.35
CA PHE A 67 4.63 14.93 -8.60
C PHE A 67 3.76 13.69 -8.37
N HIS A 68 4.28 12.52 -8.74
CA HIS A 68 3.59 11.24 -8.70
C HIS A 68 4.28 10.29 -7.72
N LEU A 69 3.50 9.58 -6.92
CA LEU A 69 4.00 8.72 -5.85
C LEU A 69 3.07 7.54 -5.62
N TYR A 70 3.62 6.33 -5.58
CA TYR A 70 2.86 5.17 -5.12
C TYR A 70 2.62 5.25 -3.61
N ALA A 71 1.35 5.24 -3.23
CA ALA A 71 0.92 5.07 -1.84
C ALA A 71 0.93 3.58 -1.45
N PRO A 72 0.87 3.23 -0.15
CA PRO A 72 0.64 1.86 0.28
C PRO A 72 -0.56 1.23 -0.44
N VAL A 73 -0.37 0.02 -0.94
CA VAL A 73 -1.42 -0.75 -1.62
C VAL A 73 -2.65 -0.83 -0.72
N LYS A 74 -3.83 -0.59 -1.30
CA LYS A 74 -5.09 -0.48 -0.55
C LYS A 74 -5.36 -1.69 0.31
N GLN A 75 -5.15 -2.87 -0.26
CA GLN A 75 -5.27 -4.15 0.42
C GLN A 75 -4.40 -5.21 -0.26
N THR A 76 -3.61 -5.93 0.53
CA THR A 76 -2.94 -7.19 0.16
C THR A 76 -3.50 -8.31 1.04
N SER A 77 -2.90 -9.49 1.02
CA SER A 77 -3.21 -10.52 2.02
C SER A 77 -2.75 -10.12 3.44
N THR A 78 -1.80 -9.19 3.58
CA THR A 78 -1.07 -8.95 4.83
C THR A 78 -1.15 -7.51 5.31
N GLN A 79 -1.67 -6.59 4.50
CA GLN A 79 -1.91 -5.21 4.88
C GLN A 79 -3.23 -4.67 4.35
N ARG A 80 -3.81 -3.70 5.06
CA ARG A 80 -4.91 -2.87 4.58
C ARG A 80 -4.62 -1.41 4.90
N CYS A 81 -4.58 -0.56 3.87
CA CYS A 81 -4.42 0.87 4.04
C CYS A 81 -5.77 1.53 4.38
N THR A 82 -5.90 1.96 5.63
CA THR A 82 -7.15 2.51 6.16
C THR A 82 -7.24 4.01 5.94
N LYS A 83 -6.12 4.73 6.01
CA LYS A 83 -6.09 6.19 5.88
C LYS A 83 -4.78 6.67 5.28
N ILE A 84 -4.86 7.70 4.42
CA ILE A 84 -3.71 8.44 3.89
C ILE A 84 -3.96 9.93 4.09
N GLN A 85 -2.97 10.63 4.64
CA GLN A 85 -2.96 12.07 4.85
C GLN A 85 -1.70 12.65 4.21
N SER A 86 -1.80 13.87 3.67
CA SER A 86 -0.66 14.58 3.11
C SER A 86 -0.64 16.04 3.56
N SER A 87 0.55 16.64 3.57
CA SER A 87 0.74 18.09 3.76
C SER A 87 0.28 18.92 2.57
N HIS A 88 0.06 18.30 1.40
CA HIS A 88 -0.34 18.98 0.16
C HIS A 88 -1.62 18.34 -0.40
N PRO A 89 -2.45 19.12 -1.13
CA PRO A 89 -3.59 18.55 -1.86
C PRO A 89 -3.09 17.58 -2.94
N TYR A 90 -3.85 16.51 -3.16
CA TYR A 90 -3.52 15.48 -4.12
C TYR A 90 -4.78 14.85 -4.70
N GLU A 91 -4.64 14.26 -5.88
CA GLU A 91 -5.61 13.35 -6.46
C GLU A 91 -5.16 11.91 -6.23
N MET A 92 -6.11 11.01 -5.99
CA MET A 92 -5.84 9.58 -5.83
C MET A 92 -6.35 8.82 -7.04
N LYS A 93 -5.46 8.13 -7.75
CA LYS A 93 -5.81 7.23 -8.84
C LYS A 93 -5.63 5.78 -8.38
N ALA A 94 -6.71 5.00 -8.45
CA ALA A 94 -6.67 3.57 -8.22
C ALA A 94 -6.14 2.85 -9.48
N GLU A 95 -5.32 1.83 -9.27
CA GLU A 95 -4.75 1.01 -10.33
C GLU A 95 -4.99 -0.49 -10.06
N ALA A 96 -4.70 -1.32 -11.06
CA ALA A 96 -4.87 -2.76 -10.96
C ALA A 96 -4.11 -3.36 -9.75
N GLY A 97 -4.64 -4.44 -9.19
CA GLY A 97 -4.03 -5.13 -8.05
C GLY A 97 -4.16 -4.38 -6.72
N GLY A 98 -4.94 -3.30 -6.64
CA GLY A 98 -5.09 -2.49 -5.43
C GLY A 98 -4.02 -1.41 -5.26
N ASN A 99 -3.19 -1.21 -6.28
CA ASN A 99 -2.22 -0.12 -6.34
C ASN A 99 -2.91 1.24 -6.26
N GLN A 100 -2.23 2.21 -5.66
CA GLN A 100 -2.74 3.57 -5.47
C GLN A 100 -1.66 4.58 -5.83
N MET A 101 -1.97 5.47 -6.77
CA MET A 101 -1.08 6.56 -7.18
C MET A 101 -1.59 7.88 -6.62
N MET A 102 -0.77 8.56 -5.83
CA MET A 102 -0.99 9.94 -5.40
C MET A 102 -0.39 10.89 -6.45
N ILE A 103 -1.18 11.87 -6.87
CA ILE A 103 -0.83 12.85 -7.90
C ILE A 103 -0.92 14.24 -7.27
N PHE A 104 0.22 14.95 -7.19
CA PHE A 104 0.36 16.25 -6.55
C PHE A 104 0.56 17.34 -7.61
N PRO A 105 -0.50 18.07 -7.99
CA PRO A 105 -0.36 19.19 -8.92
C PRO A 105 0.41 20.34 -8.26
N LEU A 106 1.47 20.79 -8.94
CA LEU A 106 2.33 21.90 -8.52
C LEU A 106 2.16 23.06 -9.50
N ALA A 107 1.25 23.98 -9.16
CA ALA A 107 0.91 25.11 -10.03
C ALA A 107 2.15 25.93 -10.43
N THR A 108 3.01 26.25 -9.46
CA THR A 108 4.30 26.91 -9.70
C THR A 108 5.32 26.54 -8.62
N VAL A 109 6.53 26.21 -9.04
CA VAL A 109 7.71 26.03 -8.16
C VAL A 109 8.71 27.15 -8.50
N PRO A 110 8.92 28.14 -7.61
CA PRO A 110 9.83 29.25 -7.88
C PRO A 110 11.28 28.79 -8.13
N PRO A 111 12.12 29.64 -8.77
CA PRO A 111 13.55 29.38 -8.93
C PRO A 111 14.21 29.01 -7.60
N TYR A 112 15.05 27.96 -7.60
CA TYR A 112 15.81 27.50 -6.43
C TYR A 112 14.98 27.15 -5.18
N ALA A 113 13.65 27.13 -5.27
CA ALA A 113 12.78 26.81 -4.16
C ALA A 113 12.68 25.30 -3.95
N SER A 114 12.45 24.93 -2.69
CA SER A 114 12.11 23.56 -2.31
C SER A 114 10.69 23.49 -1.76
N LYS A 115 9.97 22.43 -2.11
CA LYS A 115 8.70 22.04 -1.49
C LYS A 115 8.88 20.69 -0.81
N ILE A 116 8.29 20.53 0.37
CA ILE A 116 8.35 19.28 1.13
C ILE A 116 6.95 18.67 1.20
N VAL A 117 6.74 17.57 0.48
CA VAL A 117 5.51 16.78 0.56
C VAL A 117 5.69 15.71 1.63
N SER A 118 4.86 15.74 2.68
CA SER A 118 4.89 14.76 3.77
C SER A 118 3.63 13.92 3.75
N ILE A 119 3.78 12.60 3.84
CA ILE A 119 2.69 11.63 3.81
C ILE A 119 2.67 10.86 5.13
N ARG A 120 1.46 10.66 5.68
CA ARG A 120 1.19 9.74 6.77
C ARG A 120 0.16 8.73 6.29
N ALA A 121 0.49 7.45 6.35
CA ALA A 121 -0.45 6.37 6.06
C ALA A 121 -0.67 5.49 7.30
N SER A 122 -1.93 5.17 7.57
CA SER A 122 -2.33 4.23 8.61
C SER A 122 -2.70 2.91 7.96
N LEU A 123 -2.11 1.84 8.48
CA LEU A 123 -2.21 0.48 7.97
C LEU A 123 -2.67 -0.44 9.10
N ILE A 124 -3.44 -1.46 8.73
CA ILE A 124 -3.60 -2.67 9.55
C ILE A 124 -2.76 -3.74 8.90
N MET A 125 -1.76 -4.24 9.62
CA MET A 125 -0.87 -5.32 9.22
C MET A 125 -1.33 -6.63 9.84
N ARG A 126 -1.05 -7.77 9.21
CA ARG A 126 -1.36 -9.08 9.77
C ARG A 126 -0.17 -10.00 9.85
N THR A 127 -0.16 -10.85 10.87
CA THR A 127 0.79 -11.97 11.02
C THR A 127 0.31 -13.22 10.29
N THR A 128 -0.96 -13.28 9.91
CA THR A 128 -1.55 -14.36 9.10
C THR A 128 -2.25 -13.76 7.88
N PRO A 129 -1.92 -14.20 6.66
CA PRO A 129 -2.56 -13.67 5.45
C PRO A 129 -4.08 -13.81 5.43
N TRP A 130 -4.80 -12.83 4.88
CA TRP A 130 -6.19 -12.96 4.44
C TRP A 130 -6.24 -13.81 3.19
N GLU A 131 -7.32 -14.58 3.06
CA GLU A 131 -7.69 -15.10 1.76
C GLU A 131 -8.08 -13.93 0.85
N THR A 132 -7.53 -13.95 -0.35
CA THR A 132 -7.74 -13.00 -1.41
C THR A 132 -8.39 -13.75 -2.58
N GLY A 133 -9.24 -13.06 -3.34
CA GLY A 133 -9.96 -13.64 -4.48
C GLY A 133 -9.05 -14.21 -5.58
N PRO A 134 -9.63 -14.63 -6.72
CA PRO A 134 -8.94 -15.43 -7.73
C PRO A 134 -7.69 -14.75 -8.31
N PHE A 135 -6.71 -15.59 -8.68
CA PHE A 135 -5.33 -15.21 -9.02
C PHE A 135 -4.94 -15.55 -10.46
N GLY A 136 -5.90 -15.93 -11.30
CA GLY A 136 -5.65 -16.55 -12.61
C GLY A 136 -4.77 -15.74 -13.57
N SER A 137 -4.80 -14.41 -13.49
CA SER A 137 -3.96 -13.55 -14.32
C SER A 137 -2.46 -13.73 -14.08
N TYR A 138 -2.06 -14.16 -12.88
CA TYR A 138 -0.66 -14.33 -12.46
C TYR A 138 -0.06 -15.70 -12.80
N LEU A 139 -0.78 -16.55 -13.53
CA LEU A 139 -0.28 -17.80 -14.08
C LEU A 139 0.41 -17.63 -15.45
N ILE A 140 0.33 -16.43 -16.05
CA ILE A 140 0.91 -16.17 -17.37
C ILE A 140 2.44 -16.11 -17.25
N ALA A 141 3.14 -17.02 -17.91
CA ALA A 141 4.59 -17.01 -18.00
C ALA A 141 5.04 -15.73 -18.73
N THR A 142 5.75 -14.86 -18.02
CA THR A 142 6.23 -13.57 -18.54
C THR A 142 7.52 -13.67 -19.34
N ILE A 143 8.21 -14.83 -19.30
CA ILE A 143 9.53 -15.00 -19.92
C ILE A 143 9.62 -16.34 -20.64
N GLU A 144 9.82 -16.30 -21.95
CA GLU A 144 10.13 -17.48 -22.76
C GLU A 144 11.61 -17.89 -22.67
N ASN A 145 12.07 -18.30 -21.49
CA ASN A 145 13.44 -18.78 -21.29
C ASN A 145 13.47 -20.30 -21.03
N LYS A 146 14.16 -21.04 -21.91
CA LYS A 146 14.30 -22.51 -21.80
C LYS A 146 15.00 -22.94 -20.52
N ASN A 147 16.01 -22.20 -20.05
CA ASN A 147 16.74 -22.52 -18.83
C ASN A 147 15.86 -22.34 -17.58
N ILE A 148 15.06 -21.27 -17.53
CA ILE A 148 14.08 -21.05 -16.46
C ILE A 148 13.04 -22.19 -16.46
N ARG A 149 12.49 -22.56 -17.62
CA ARG A 149 11.53 -23.67 -17.72
C ARG A 149 12.11 -25.02 -17.26
N ASN A 150 13.32 -25.34 -17.70
CA ASN A 150 13.99 -26.58 -17.29
C ASN A 150 14.27 -26.61 -15.78
N LEU A 151 14.67 -25.47 -15.20
CA LEU A 151 14.88 -25.37 -13.77
C LEU A 151 13.56 -25.50 -13.00
N ALA A 152 12.50 -24.82 -13.46
CA ALA A 152 11.18 -24.92 -12.87
C ALA A 152 10.64 -26.35 -12.85
N GLN A 153 10.84 -27.12 -13.92
CA GLN A 153 10.47 -28.54 -13.97
C GLN A 153 11.24 -29.38 -12.94
N LYS A 154 12.52 -29.09 -12.68
CA LYS A 154 13.34 -29.80 -11.69
C LYS A 154 12.95 -29.47 -10.25
N LEU A 155 12.53 -28.23 -9.99
CA LEU A 155 12.20 -27.74 -8.64
C LEU A 155 10.73 -27.94 -8.26
N ARG A 156 9.86 -28.19 -9.26
CA ARG A 156 8.44 -28.47 -9.04
C ARG A 156 8.26 -29.72 -8.19
N SER A 157 7.29 -29.64 -7.28
CA SER A 157 6.86 -30.73 -6.41
C SER A 157 5.33 -30.89 -6.47
N ASP A 158 4.78 -31.77 -5.63
CA ASP A 158 3.36 -32.13 -5.62
C ASP A 158 2.49 -30.99 -5.08
N THR A 159 3.02 -30.20 -4.13
CA THR A 159 2.29 -29.07 -3.57
C THR A 159 2.85 -27.71 -4.03
N PRO A 160 1.99 -26.67 -4.10
CA PRO A 160 2.42 -25.28 -4.29
C PRO A 160 3.49 -24.84 -3.27
N ARG A 161 3.34 -25.28 -2.02
CA ARG A 161 4.26 -24.96 -0.92
C ARG A 161 5.65 -25.51 -1.13
N GLU A 162 5.76 -26.81 -1.40
CA GLU A 162 7.05 -27.48 -1.62
C GLU A 162 7.71 -26.94 -2.89
N THR A 163 6.94 -26.68 -3.94
CA THR A 163 7.45 -26.02 -5.15
C THR A 163 8.03 -24.64 -4.81
N ALA A 164 7.30 -23.80 -4.08
CA ALA A 164 7.77 -22.48 -3.67
C ALA A 164 9.03 -22.54 -2.79
N ASP A 165 9.06 -23.46 -1.82
CA ASP A 165 10.19 -23.65 -0.90
C ASP A 165 11.43 -24.17 -1.62
N ASN A 166 11.29 -25.12 -2.55
CA ASN A 166 12.39 -25.60 -3.40
C ASN A 166 12.99 -24.46 -4.23
N ILE A 167 12.14 -23.62 -4.84
CA ILE A 167 12.59 -22.46 -5.63
C ILE A 167 13.31 -21.45 -4.74
N TYR A 168 12.70 -21.11 -3.60
CA TYR A 168 13.25 -20.17 -2.63
C TYR A 168 14.64 -20.61 -2.13
N ARG A 169 14.79 -21.87 -1.68
CA ARG A 169 16.07 -22.42 -1.21
C ARG A 169 17.10 -22.45 -2.32
N TRP A 170 16.71 -22.90 -3.51
CA TRP A 170 17.62 -22.93 -4.64
C TRP A 170 18.16 -21.53 -4.97
N ILE A 171 17.31 -20.48 -4.94
CA ILE A 171 17.76 -19.10 -5.18
C ILE A 171 18.77 -18.67 -4.12
N ILE A 172 18.47 -18.93 -2.84
CA ILE A 172 19.36 -18.61 -1.72
C ILE A 172 20.75 -19.24 -1.90
N ASP A 173 20.80 -20.46 -2.39
CA ASP A 173 22.05 -21.22 -2.52
C ASP A 173 22.84 -20.84 -3.79
N HIS A 174 22.19 -20.29 -4.81
CA HIS A 174 22.77 -20.13 -6.16
C HIS A 174 22.86 -18.70 -6.65
N ILE A 175 22.27 -17.71 -5.98
CA ILE A 175 22.29 -16.31 -6.40
C ILE A 175 22.98 -15.47 -5.33
N GLN A 176 23.99 -14.70 -5.76
CA GLN A 176 24.75 -13.81 -4.90
C GLN A 176 24.19 -12.38 -4.95
N PHE A 177 24.06 -11.75 -3.79
CA PHE A 177 23.71 -10.34 -3.71
C PHE A 177 24.93 -9.48 -4.04
N THR A 178 24.83 -8.61 -5.04
CA THR A 178 25.95 -7.77 -5.50
C THR A 178 25.82 -6.29 -5.14
N GLY A 179 24.93 -5.95 -4.20
CA GLY A 179 24.58 -4.57 -3.90
C GLY A 179 23.54 -4.02 -4.88
N TYR A 180 22.98 -2.86 -4.53
CA TYR A 180 21.96 -2.17 -5.33
C TYR A 180 22.53 -1.68 -6.67
N THR A 181 21.82 -1.96 -7.75
CA THR A 181 22.09 -1.38 -9.07
C THR A 181 20.85 -0.69 -9.62
N ARG A 182 21.03 0.45 -10.29
CA ARG A 182 19.90 1.19 -10.88
C ARG A 182 19.30 0.49 -12.10
N GLU A 183 20.01 -0.46 -12.69
CA GLU A 183 19.60 -1.19 -13.88
C GLU A 183 18.96 -2.53 -13.48
N GLU A 184 17.74 -2.76 -13.98
CA GLU A 184 17.07 -4.04 -13.88
C GLU A 184 17.65 -5.00 -14.92
N LYS A 185 18.30 -6.06 -14.44
CA LYS A 185 18.90 -7.09 -15.30
C LYS A 185 17.88 -8.18 -15.66
N GLY A 186 16.89 -8.36 -14.79
CA GLY A 186 15.79 -9.32 -14.95
C GLY A 186 16.19 -10.78 -14.69
N ALA A 187 15.18 -11.65 -14.56
CA ALA A 187 15.33 -13.05 -14.14
C ALA A 187 16.29 -13.87 -15.02
N SER A 188 16.26 -13.68 -16.35
CA SER A 188 17.14 -14.43 -17.26
C SER A 188 18.62 -14.11 -17.03
N CYS A 189 18.93 -12.85 -16.75
CA CYS A 189 20.28 -12.40 -16.46
C CYS A 189 20.73 -12.88 -15.07
N ALA A 190 19.86 -12.76 -14.07
CA ALA A 190 20.10 -13.27 -12.71
C ALA A 190 20.45 -14.78 -12.72
N LEU A 191 19.69 -15.57 -13.48
CA LEU A 191 19.95 -17.01 -13.64
C LEU A 191 21.29 -17.30 -14.32
N ALA A 192 21.63 -16.53 -15.37
CA ALA A 192 22.84 -16.75 -16.14
C ALA A 192 24.11 -16.32 -15.37
N ARG A 193 24.06 -15.16 -14.70
CA ARG A 193 25.20 -14.56 -14.00
C ARG A 193 25.33 -15.01 -12.55
N ARG A 194 24.28 -15.59 -11.96
CA ARG A 194 24.24 -16.02 -10.55
C ARG A 194 24.37 -14.88 -9.55
N GLU A 195 23.88 -13.71 -9.94
CA GLU A 195 23.96 -12.50 -9.13
C GLU A 195 22.81 -11.53 -9.41
N GLY A 196 22.54 -10.63 -8.48
CA GLY A 196 21.56 -9.55 -8.64
C GLY A 196 21.30 -8.81 -7.33
N ASP A 197 20.38 -7.85 -7.38
CA ASP A 197 19.83 -7.21 -6.18
C ASP A 197 18.43 -7.73 -5.83
N CYS A 198 17.73 -7.09 -4.87
CA CYS A 198 16.39 -7.50 -4.46
C CYS A 198 15.41 -7.70 -5.62
N THR A 199 15.53 -6.90 -6.68
CA THR A 199 14.71 -6.96 -7.89
C THR A 199 14.93 -8.28 -8.62
N GLU A 200 16.20 -8.64 -8.90
CA GLU A 200 16.53 -9.89 -9.58
C GLU A 200 16.16 -11.13 -8.77
N PHE A 201 16.32 -11.10 -7.44
CA PHE A 201 15.91 -12.20 -6.57
C PHE A 201 14.39 -12.42 -6.66
N ALA A 202 13.61 -11.34 -6.56
CA ALA A 202 12.16 -11.38 -6.65
C ALA A 202 11.69 -11.83 -8.04
N ASP A 203 12.22 -11.24 -9.10
CA ASP A 203 11.84 -11.56 -10.47
C ASP A 203 12.23 -12.99 -10.87
N LEU A 204 13.39 -13.48 -10.42
CA LEU A 204 13.80 -14.86 -10.67
C LEU A 204 12.87 -15.85 -9.96
N PHE A 205 12.51 -15.58 -8.70
CA PHE A 205 11.52 -16.40 -7.98
C PHE A 205 10.19 -16.43 -8.72
N VAL A 206 9.69 -15.27 -9.17
CA VAL A 206 8.43 -15.15 -9.92
C VAL A 206 8.50 -15.93 -11.24
N ALA A 207 9.59 -15.78 -12.00
CA ALA A 207 9.76 -16.42 -13.28
C ALA A 207 9.80 -17.96 -13.17
N ILE A 208 10.57 -18.50 -12.22
CA ILE A 208 10.65 -19.94 -11.98
C ILE A 208 9.29 -20.47 -11.48
N SER A 209 8.65 -19.75 -10.54
CA SER A 209 7.34 -20.13 -9.98
C SER A 209 6.27 -20.22 -11.07
N ARG A 210 6.13 -19.18 -11.90
CA ARG A 210 5.16 -19.19 -13.00
C ARG A 210 5.45 -20.28 -14.02
N ALA A 211 6.72 -20.53 -14.34
CA ALA A 211 7.12 -21.63 -15.22
C ALA A 211 6.82 -23.02 -14.61
N ALA A 212 6.73 -23.13 -13.28
CA ALA A 212 6.30 -24.34 -12.58
C ALA A 212 4.76 -24.46 -12.44
N GLY A 213 4.00 -23.46 -12.91
CA GLY A 213 2.54 -23.40 -12.76
C GLY A 213 2.08 -22.84 -11.41
N LEU A 214 2.98 -22.24 -10.63
CA LEU A 214 2.68 -21.58 -9.37
C LEU A 214 2.40 -20.08 -9.62
N PRO A 215 1.22 -19.55 -9.27
CA PRO A 215 0.96 -18.12 -9.38
C PRO A 215 1.90 -17.35 -8.47
N ALA A 216 2.63 -16.41 -9.05
CA ALA A 216 3.60 -15.58 -8.34
C ALA A 216 3.61 -14.15 -8.88
N ARG A 217 3.99 -13.19 -8.03
CA ARG A 217 4.09 -11.77 -8.39
C ARG A 217 5.21 -11.09 -7.63
N ARG A 218 5.79 -10.05 -8.21
CA ARG A 218 6.68 -9.16 -7.48
C ARG A 218 5.87 -8.07 -6.80
N VAL A 219 6.32 -7.68 -5.62
CA VAL A 219 5.79 -6.57 -4.83
C VAL A 219 6.96 -5.68 -4.46
N SER A 220 6.75 -4.38 -4.61
CA SER A 220 7.70 -3.34 -4.22
C SER A 220 7.13 -2.53 -3.05
N GLY A 221 8.01 -2.06 -2.18
CA GLY A 221 7.60 -1.31 -1.00
C GLY A 221 8.75 -1.12 -0.04
N TYR A 222 8.48 -1.27 1.25
CA TYR A 222 9.49 -1.05 2.29
C TYR A 222 9.57 -2.22 3.25
N LEU A 223 10.82 -2.61 3.55
CA LEU A 223 11.14 -3.54 4.62
C LEU A 223 11.53 -2.74 5.87
N ILE A 224 10.62 -2.68 6.83
CA ILE A 224 10.76 -1.92 8.07
C ILE A 224 10.31 -2.79 9.26
N PRO A 225 11.23 -3.55 9.90
CA PRO A 225 10.89 -4.34 11.09
C PRO A 225 10.37 -3.45 12.24
N GLU A 226 10.96 -2.27 12.40
CA GLU A 226 10.65 -1.32 13.46
C GLU A 226 10.59 0.11 12.94
N GLY A 227 9.91 0.96 13.71
CA GLY A 227 9.77 2.39 13.42
C GLY A 227 8.63 2.72 12.46
N GLU A 228 8.38 4.02 12.33
CA GLU A 228 7.30 4.56 11.51
C GLU A 228 7.82 5.27 10.26
N VAL A 229 9.09 5.69 10.24
CA VAL A 229 9.62 6.50 9.14
C VAL A 229 10.18 5.60 8.06
N LEU A 230 9.56 5.64 6.87
CA LEU A 230 10.12 4.98 5.69
C LEU A 230 11.32 5.79 5.22
N LYS A 231 12.41 5.09 4.91
CA LYS A 231 13.65 5.68 4.43
C LYS A 231 13.98 5.14 3.04
N PRO A 232 14.72 5.89 2.20
CA PRO A 232 15.08 5.44 0.85
C PRO A 232 15.79 4.08 0.86
N GLY A 233 16.71 3.87 1.81
CA GLY A 233 17.47 2.61 1.92
C GLY A 233 16.67 1.41 2.43
N ALA A 234 15.42 1.60 2.85
CA ALA A 234 14.52 0.51 3.24
C ALA A 234 13.61 0.09 2.08
N TYR A 235 13.68 0.77 0.93
CA TYR A 235 12.92 0.37 -0.25
C TYR A 235 13.41 -0.99 -0.75
N HIS A 236 12.47 -1.89 -1.02
CA HIS A 236 12.77 -3.30 -1.25
C HIS A 236 11.75 -3.95 -2.18
N ASP A 237 12.23 -4.89 -2.98
CA ASP A 237 11.42 -5.75 -3.85
C ASP A 237 11.44 -7.18 -3.31
N TRP A 238 10.26 -7.81 -3.22
CA TRP A 238 10.11 -9.21 -2.84
C TRP A 238 9.13 -9.93 -3.75
N ALA A 239 9.17 -11.26 -3.72
CA ALA A 239 8.17 -12.08 -4.41
C ALA A 239 7.07 -12.53 -3.44
N GLU A 240 5.87 -12.71 -4.00
CA GLU A 240 4.79 -13.44 -3.36
C GLU A 240 4.36 -14.60 -4.24
N PHE A 241 3.98 -15.73 -3.62
CA PHE A 241 3.32 -16.86 -4.28
C PHE A 241 1.93 -17.09 -3.70
N TYR A 242 1.04 -17.66 -4.50
CA TYR A 242 -0.33 -17.93 -4.06
C TYR A 242 -0.48 -19.36 -3.54
N GLU A 243 -0.98 -19.50 -2.32
CA GLU A 243 -1.25 -20.79 -1.67
C GLU A 243 -2.47 -20.69 -0.77
N ARG A 244 -3.40 -21.65 -0.90
CA ARG A 244 -4.57 -21.81 -0.01
C ARG A 244 -5.34 -20.50 0.18
N GLY A 245 -5.69 -19.86 -0.92
CA GLY A 245 -6.49 -18.63 -0.89
C GLY A 245 -5.67 -17.35 -0.68
N ALA A 246 -4.39 -17.39 -0.33
CA ALA A 246 -3.64 -16.19 0.06
C ALA A 246 -2.31 -16.03 -0.69
N TRP A 247 -1.93 -14.77 -0.93
CA TRP A 247 -0.54 -14.43 -1.27
C TRP A 247 0.36 -14.53 -0.04
N ARG A 248 1.50 -15.19 -0.20
CA ARG A 248 2.51 -15.44 0.83
C ARG A 248 3.87 -14.94 0.38
N ILE A 249 4.63 -14.36 1.29
CA ILE A 249 5.95 -13.78 0.99
C ILE A 249 6.98 -14.90 0.76
N ALA A 250 7.79 -14.74 -0.29
CA ALA A 250 9.02 -15.48 -0.54
C ALA A 250 10.11 -14.49 -0.93
N ASP A 251 10.85 -14.00 0.06
CA ASP A 251 11.94 -13.06 -0.09
C ASP A 251 13.27 -13.79 0.14
N ALA A 252 13.84 -14.31 -0.94
CA ALA A 252 15.09 -15.05 -0.91
C ALA A 252 16.28 -14.16 -0.50
N GLN A 253 16.27 -12.87 -0.84
CA GLN A 253 17.35 -11.95 -0.49
C GLN A 253 17.44 -11.75 1.03
N GLN A 254 16.29 -11.55 1.69
CA GLN A 254 16.19 -11.36 3.14
C GLN A 254 16.00 -12.66 3.93
N ARG A 255 16.07 -13.80 3.23
CA ARG A 255 15.86 -15.14 3.79
C ARG A 255 14.55 -15.22 4.60
N ASN A 256 13.48 -14.69 4.03
CA ASN A 256 12.15 -14.72 4.61
C ASN A 256 11.20 -15.55 3.75
N PHE A 257 10.55 -16.54 4.34
CA PHE A 257 9.59 -17.39 3.65
C PHE A 257 8.34 -17.59 4.52
N ASP A 258 7.21 -17.01 4.10
CA ASP A 258 5.91 -17.08 4.77
C ASP A 258 5.95 -16.67 6.25
N MET A 259 6.78 -15.69 6.59
CA MET A 259 6.98 -15.18 7.93
C MET A 259 7.14 -13.66 7.91
N ARG A 260 7.17 -13.03 9.09
CA ARG A 260 7.50 -11.59 9.27
C ARG A 260 6.67 -10.63 8.42
N TYR A 261 5.43 -11.01 8.09
CA TYR A 261 4.53 -10.21 7.28
C TYR A 261 4.40 -8.74 7.67
N PRO A 262 4.32 -8.38 8.97
CA PRO A 262 4.17 -6.99 9.36
C PRO A 262 5.37 -6.10 9.01
N ASP A 263 6.54 -6.68 8.75
CA ASP A 263 7.76 -5.93 8.42
C ASP A 263 7.70 -5.36 6.99
N TYR A 264 6.83 -5.89 6.13
CA TYR A 264 6.74 -5.56 4.72
C TYR A 264 5.55 -4.65 4.44
N VAL A 265 5.81 -3.40 4.04
CA VAL A 265 4.77 -2.44 3.62
C VAL A 265 4.78 -2.33 2.10
N ALA A 266 3.78 -2.92 1.45
CA ALA A 266 3.63 -2.90 -0.01
C ALA A 266 3.14 -1.52 -0.48
N THR A 267 3.81 -0.95 -1.48
CA THR A 267 3.34 0.27 -2.18
C THR A 267 2.98 -0.01 -3.63
N ARG A 268 3.49 -1.11 -4.20
CA ARG A 268 3.16 -1.51 -5.57
C ARG A 268 3.19 -3.02 -5.74
N ILE A 269 2.16 -3.56 -6.37
CA ILE A 269 2.13 -4.92 -6.91
C ILE A 269 2.38 -4.85 -8.40
N ALA A 270 3.36 -5.61 -8.89
CA ALA A 270 3.64 -5.67 -10.32
C ALA A 270 2.42 -6.23 -11.09
N PRO A 271 2.11 -5.68 -12.28
CA PRO A 271 1.06 -6.23 -13.12
C PRO A 271 1.43 -7.65 -13.58
N PRO A 272 0.44 -8.50 -13.94
CA PRO A 272 0.71 -9.86 -14.36
C PRO A 272 1.55 -9.95 -15.64
N VAL A 273 1.35 -9.02 -16.58
CA VAL A 273 2.17 -8.84 -17.77
C VAL A 273 2.86 -7.48 -17.66
N LEU A 274 4.20 -7.48 -17.75
CA LEU A 274 4.96 -6.25 -17.87
C LEU A 274 4.75 -5.72 -19.31
N SER A 275 3.94 -4.68 -19.46
CA SER A 275 3.85 -3.94 -20.73
C SER A 275 5.17 -3.20 -21.03
N ALA A 276 5.45 -2.91 -22.29
CA ALA A 276 6.60 -2.08 -22.68
C ALA A 276 6.56 -0.67 -22.06
N GLU A 277 5.37 -0.14 -21.76
CA GLU A 277 5.19 1.13 -21.03
C GLU A 277 5.58 1.02 -19.54
N SER A 278 5.50 -0.19 -18.98
CA SER A 278 5.99 -0.51 -17.63
C SER A 278 7.43 -1.02 -17.60
N ALA A 279 8.11 -1.08 -18.75
CA ALA A 279 9.50 -1.54 -18.89
C ALA A 279 10.54 -0.41 -18.71
N GLY A 280 10.10 0.78 -18.27
CA GLY A 280 10.94 1.96 -18.05
C GLY A 280 10.93 2.42 -16.59
N GLY A 281 11.63 1.69 -15.72
CA GLY A 281 12.08 2.16 -14.41
C GLY A 281 11.10 2.00 -13.23
N PHE A 282 11.53 1.26 -12.20
CA PHE A 282 10.93 1.35 -10.87
C PHE A 282 11.18 2.72 -10.24
N HIS A 283 10.27 3.64 -10.53
CA HIS A 283 10.18 4.89 -9.83
C HIS A 283 9.09 4.76 -8.76
N GLN A 284 9.53 4.53 -7.51
CA GLN A 284 8.70 4.69 -6.30
C GLN A 284 7.87 5.98 -6.38
N PHE A 285 8.45 7.00 -7.01
CA PHE A 285 7.86 8.29 -7.34
C PHE A 285 8.56 8.89 -8.56
N TYR A 286 7.89 9.77 -9.29
CA TYR A 286 8.48 10.56 -10.37
C TYR A 286 7.89 11.98 -10.41
N ILE A 287 8.53 12.89 -11.15
CA ILE A 287 8.02 14.25 -11.32
C ILE A 287 8.05 14.66 -12.78
N GLU A 288 6.96 15.29 -13.21
CA GLU A 288 6.82 15.97 -14.49
C GLU A 288 7.09 17.45 -14.24
N GLY A 289 8.08 18.03 -14.92
CA GLY A 289 8.49 19.42 -14.74
C GLY A 289 10.00 19.57 -14.87
N ASP A 290 10.43 20.00 -16.05
CA ASP A 290 11.85 20.14 -16.37
C ASP A 290 12.58 21.04 -15.36
N GLY A 291 13.74 20.59 -14.92
CA GLY A 291 14.54 21.30 -13.91
C GLY A 291 14.17 21.02 -12.46
N LEU A 292 13.11 20.25 -12.20
CA LEU A 292 12.80 19.75 -10.87
C LEU A 292 13.56 18.46 -10.55
N THR A 293 13.95 18.33 -9.30
CA THR A 293 14.50 17.10 -8.73
C THR A 293 13.67 16.69 -7.53
N VAL A 294 13.53 15.38 -7.31
CA VAL A 294 12.84 14.85 -6.13
C VAL A 294 13.79 13.94 -5.36
N LYS A 295 13.83 14.10 -4.04
CA LYS A 295 14.54 13.20 -3.13
C LYS A 295 13.64 12.83 -1.97
N MET A 296 13.72 11.58 -1.52
CA MET A 296 13.06 11.12 -0.31
C MET A 296 13.99 11.32 0.89
N ASP A 297 13.42 11.67 2.05
CA ASP A 297 14.10 11.79 3.36
C ASP A 297 14.39 10.43 4.01
#